data_AF-X6LK89-F1
#
_entry.id   AF-X6LK89-F1
#
_cell.length_a   1.000
_cell.length_b   1.000
_cell.length_c   1.000
_cell.angle_alpha   90.00
_cell.angle_beta   90.00
_cell.angle_gamma   90.00
#
_symmetry.space_group_name_H-M   'P 1'
#
loop_
_entity.id
_entity.type
_entity.pdbx_description
1 polymer ?
#
loop_
_entity_poly.entity_id
_entity_poly.type
_entity_poly.pdbx_seq_one_letter_code
_entity_poly.pdbx_strand_id
1 'polypeptide(L)'
;AVFLFLKKANINNMDNQTLISKQSQDLITSTYFQSLKDLSIPLSQAQCVLYKHEILICGGHKQRDCYSYNILKDEYKFICDYPSDITLWGHCVVKLIDKNNKNDNEITLLSFGGKDKHTLMMKY
;
A
#
# COMPACT_ATOMS: atom_id res chain seq x y z
N ALA A 1 3.87 10.46 10.34
CA ALA A 1 4.37 9.14 9.91
C ALA A 1 3.95 8.95 8.46
N VAL A 2 4.91 9.03 7.53
CA VAL A 2 4.70 8.77 6.10
C VAL A 2 4.74 7.25 5.92
N PHE A 3 3.64 6.63 5.50
CA PHE A 3 3.66 5.23 5.09
C PHE A 3 4.31 5.15 3.70
N LEU A 4 5.59 4.81 3.64
CA LEU A 4 6.25 4.38 2.40
C LEU A 4 5.89 2.92 2.14
N PHE A 5 5.24 2.63 1.00
CA PHE A 5 5.09 1.26 0.51
C PHE A 5 6.42 0.76 -0.05
N LEU A 6 7.09 -0.12 0.72
CA LEU A 6 8.31 -0.79 0.29
C LEU A 6 7.96 -1.95 -0.65
N LYS A 7 8.26 -1.81 -1.95
CA LYS A 7 8.28 -2.93 -2.89
C LYS A 7 9.68 -3.56 -2.82
N LYS A 8 9.77 -4.81 -2.35
CA LYS A 8 11.03 -5.56 -2.28
C LYS A 8 11.45 -5.96 -3.70
N ALA A 9 12.60 -5.47 -4.18
CA ALA A 9 13.19 -5.90 -5.44
C ALA A 9 13.79 -7.32 -5.30
N ASN A 10 13.64 -8.14 -6.35
CA ASN A 10 14.11 -9.52 -6.40
C ASN A 10 15.51 -9.55 -7.04
N ILE A 11 16.54 -9.90 -6.27
CA ILE A 11 17.93 -9.97 -6.76
C ILE A 11 18.17 -11.40 -7.24
N ASN A 12 18.12 -11.61 -8.55
CA ASN A 12 18.70 -12.80 -9.16
C ASN A 12 20.16 -12.54 -9.51
N ASN A 13 20.98 -13.50 -9.11
CA ASN A 13 22.43 -13.65 -9.22
C ASN A 13 23.06 -13.05 -10.49
N MET A 14 24.19 -12.34 -10.35
CA MET A 14 25.09 -12.08 -11.48
C MET A 14 26.54 -12.23 -11.00
N ASP A 15 27.20 -13.22 -11.60
CA ASP A 15 28.57 -13.65 -11.32
C ASP A 15 29.62 -12.61 -11.73
N ASN A 16 30.76 -12.66 -11.04
CA ASN A 16 31.94 -11.82 -11.23
C ASN A 16 32.52 -11.85 -12.66
N GLN A 17 32.91 -10.70 -13.19
CA GLN A 17 34.20 -10.50 -13.88
C GLN A 17 34.60 -9.02 -13.93
N THR A 18 35.75 -8.70 -13.33
CA THR A 18 36.45 -7.40 -13.31
C THR A 18 37.11 -7.06 -14.64
N LEU A 19 37.05 -5.78 -15.08
CA LEU A 19 38.16 -5.01 -15.67
C LEU A 19 37.91 -3.49 -15.56
N ILE A 20 39.00 -2.75 -15.37
CA ILE A 20 39.16 -1.41 -14.77
C ILE A 20 38.81 -0.25 -15.71
N SER A 21 38.14 0.80 -15.21
CA SER A 21 38.55 2.20 -15.45
C SER A 21 37.99 3.15 -14.37
N LYS A 22 38.88 4.01 -13.82
CA LYS A 22 38.58 5.03 -12.81
C LYS A 22 37.76 6.16 -13.43
N GLN A 23 36.43 6.08 -13.39
CA GLN A 23 35.50 7.23 -13.44
C GLN A 23 34.06 6.70 -13.36
N SER A 24 33.57 6.42 -12.15
CA SER A 24 32.16 6.11 -11.88
C SER A 24 32.03 5.65 -10.42
N GLN A 25 32.17 6.55 -9.46
CA GLN A 25 31.71 6.28 -8.09
C GLN A 25 30.27 6.78 -7.86
N ASP A 26 29.58 7.22 -8.92
CA ASP A 26 28.19 7.73 -8.86
C ASP A 26 27.13 6.85 -9.56
N LEU A 27 27.47 5.68 -10.14
CA LEU A 27 26.53 4.90 -10.97
C LEU A 27 25.99 3.62 -10.33
N ILE A 28 26.15 3.44 -9.02
CA ILE A 28 25.44 2.37 -8.29
C ILE A 28 24.89 2.92 -6.97
N THR A 29 24.26 4.10 -6.99
CA THR A 29 23.21 4.38 -6.01
C THR A 29 22.03 3.51 -6.42
N SER A 30 22.01 2.29 -5.89
CA SER A 30 20.85 1.41 -5.94
C SER A 30 19.63 2.21 -5.51
N THR A 31 18.73 2.49 -6.45
CA THR A 31 17.50 3.19 -6.15
C THR A 31 16.60 2.24 -5.38
N TYR A 32 16.83 2.13 -4.06
CA TYR A 32 15.97 1.37 -3.13
C TYR A 32 14.52 1.85 -3.16
N PHE A 33 14.31 3.04 -3.70
CA PHE A 33 13.01 3.67 -3.91
C PHE A 33 12.79 3.88 -5.40
N GLN A 34 11.61 3.47 -5.85
CA GLN A 34 11.06 3.84 -7.15
C GLN A 34 9.84 4.72 -6.89
N SER A 35 9.77 5.88 -7.54
CA SER A 35 8.57 6.70 -7.54
C SER A 35 7.46 5.99 -8.32
N LEU A 36 6.26 5.97 -7.76
CA LEU A 36 5.06 5.48 -8.41
C LEU A 36 4.29 6.66 -9.00
N LYS A 37 3.25 6.41 -9.79
CA LYS A 37 2.34 7.47 -10.24
C LYS A 37 1.80 8.24 -9.04
N ASP A 38 1.79 9.56 -9.15
CA ASP A 38 1.19 10.39 -8.11
C ASP A 38 -0.33 10.26 -8.13
N LEU A 39 -0.93 10.09 -6.96
CA LEU A 39 -2.36 10.27 -6.80
C LEU A 39 -2.66 11.77 -6.72
N SER A 40 -3.63 12.25 -7.50
CA SER A 40 -4.05 13.66 -7.51
C SER A 40 -4.60 14.15 -6.17
N ILE A 41 -4.94 13.24 -5.27
CA ILE A 41 -5.49 13.50 -3.95
C ILE A 41 -4.41 13.22 -2.90
N PRO A 42 -4.10 14.18 -2.02
CA PRO A 42 -3.12 13.97 -0.97
C PRO A 42 -3.63 12.92 0.04
N LEU A 43 -2.82 11.89 0.27
CA LEU A 43 -3.08 10.85 1.27
C LEU A 43 -2.18 11.08 2.48
N SER A 44 -2.76 11.53 3.59
CA SER A 44 -2.05 11.68 4.86
C SER A 44 -2.54 10.64 5.86
N GLN A 45 -1.62 9.93 6.51
CA GLN A 45 -1.92 8.91 7.53
C GLN A 45 -2.86 7.78 7.05
N ALA A 46 -2.92 7.56 5.73
CA ALA A 46 -3.70 6.47 5.14
C ALA A 46 -3.20 5.11 5.63
N GLN A 47 -4.13 4.19 5.88
CA GLN A 47 -3.81 2.78 6.19
C GLN A 47 -3.89 1.97 4.91
N CYS A 48 -2.99 1.02 4.72
CA CYS A 48 -3.05 0.20 3.51
C CYS A 48 -2.71 -1.26 3.76
N VAL A 49 -3.24 -2.11 2.88
CA VAL A 49 -3.11 -3.56 2.92
C VAL A 49 -2.75 -4.08 1.54
N LEU A 50 -1.72 -4.93 1.47
CA LEU A 50 -1.37 -5.63 0.24
C LEU A 50 -2.36 -6.77 -0.04
N TYR A 51 -2.91 -6.80 -1.24
CA TYR A 51 -3.75 -7.88 -1.71
C TYR A 51 -3.40 -8.23 -3.16
N LYS A 52 -2.81 -9.42 -3.36
CA LYS A 52 -2.31 -9.88 -4.67
C LYS A 52 -1.35 -8.84 -5.27
N HIS A 53 -1.70 -8.25 -6.42
CA HIS A 53 -0.92 -7.23 -7.12
C HIS A 53 -1.46 -5.81 -6.89
N GLU A 54 -2.26 -5.62 -5.84
CA GLU A 54 -2.88 -4.35 -5.50
C GLU A 54 -2.52 -3.93 -4.07
N ILE A 55 -2.37 -2.62 -3.88
CA ILE A 55 -2.29 -1.99 -2.56
C ILE A 55 -3.64 -1.35 -2.30
N LEU A 56 -4.39 -1.89 -1.34
CA LEU A 56 -5.64 -1.30 -0.89
C LEU A 56 -5.31 -0.17 0.08
N ILE A 57 -5.78 1.03 -0.20
CA ILE A 57 -5.56 2.25 0.56
C ILE A 57 -6.91 2.62 1.16
N CYS A 58 -7.00 2.71 2.48
CA CYS A 58 -8.24 2.91 3.22
C CYS A 58 -8.20 4.25 3.96
N GLY A 59 -8.83 5.27 3.38
CA GLY A 59 -9.02 6.58 4.00
C GLY A 59 -7.71 7.29 4.41
N GLY A 60 -7.81 8.13 5.43
CA GLY A 60 -6.70 8.93 5.96
C GLY A 60 -7.19 10.14 6.75
N HIS A 61 -6.27 11.03 7.12
CA HIS A 61 -6.61 12.29 7.77
C HIS A 61 -7.46 13.16 6.83
N LYS A 62 -8.73 13.39 7.20
CA LYS A 62 -9.75 14.10 6.40
C LYS A 62 -10.05 13.45 5.04
N GLN A 63 -9.67 12.19 4.83
CA GLN A 63 -9.93 11.45 3.60
C GLN A 63 -10.72 10.21 3.93
N ARG A 64 -11.93 10.07 3.38
CA ARG A 64 -12.82 8.92 3.60
C ARG A 64 -12.76 7.89 2.49
N ASP A 65 -12.26 8.27 1.32
CA ASP A 65 -12.22 7.42 0.15
C ASP A 65 -11.18 6.31 0.32
N CYS A 66 -11.53 5.15 -0.24
CA CYS A 66 -10.67 3.99 -0.38
C CYS A 66 -10.31 3.80 -1.84
N TYR A 67 -9.05 3.45 -2.10
CA TYR A 67 -8.49 3.24 -3.43
C TYR A 67 -7.78 1.87 -3.50
N SER A 68 -7.75 1.25 -4.66
CA SER A 68 -6.76 0.22 -4.98
C SER A 68 -5.70 0.83 -5.89
N TYR A 69 -4.44 0.57 -5.59
CA TYR A 69 -3.33 0.89 -6.49
C TYR A 69 -2.81 -0.41 -7.10
N ASN A 70 -2.94 -0.55 -8.41
CA ASN A 70 -2.48 -1.71 -9.13
C ASN A 70 -0.98 -1.59 -9.46
N ILE A 71 -0.16 -2.45 -8.84
CA ILE A 71 1.30 -2.41 -8.91
C ILE A 71 1.81 -2.71 -10.33
N LEU A 72 1.06 -3.47 -11.14
CA LEU A 72 1.44 -3.86 -12.49
C LEU A 72 1.04 -2.81 -13.53
N LYS A 73 -0.08 -2.10 -13.29
CA LYS A 73 -0.61 -1.09 -14.20
C LYS A 73 -0.20 0.33 -13.84
N ASP A 74 0.33 0.55 -12.64
CA ASP A 74 0.65 1.88 -12.11
C ASP A 74 -0.57 2.81 -12.12
N GLU A 75 -1.72 2.27 -11.69
CA GLU A 75 -3.02 2.94 -11.75
C GLU A 75 -3.75 2.86 -10.42
N TYR A 76 -4.42 3.95 -10.06
CA TYR A 76 -5.33 4.03 -8.92
C TYR A 76 -6.77 3.82 -9.40
N LYS A 77 -7.55 3.12 -8.59
CA LYS A 77 -8.99 2.92 -8.79
C LYS A 77 -9.73 3.21 -7.49
N PHE A 78 -10.78 4.02 -7.56
CA PHE A 78 -11.69 4.20 -6.44
C PHE A 78 -12.44 2.90 -6.12
N ILE A 79 -12.58 2.59 -4.82
CA ILE A 79 -13.30 1.40 -4.35
C ILE A 79 -14.64 1.80 -3.72
N CYS A 80 -14.57 2.56 -2.63
CA CYS A 80 -15.71 2.96 -1.80
C CYS A 80 -15.25 4.08 -0.85
N ASP A 81 -16.13 4.55 0.04
CA ASP A 81 -15.76 5.45 1.13
C ASP A 81 -16.19 4.88 2.50
N TYR A 82 -15.52 5.34 3.56
CA TYR A 82 -16.01 5.17 4.93
C TYR A 82 -17.26 6.00 5.17
N PRO A 83 -18.24 5.58 6.00
CA PRO A 83 -19.39 6.39 6.39
C PRO A 83 -19.06 7.83 6.83
N SER A 84 -19.99 8.76 6.60
CA SER A 84 -19.77 10.21 6.82
C SER A 84 -19.69 10.63 8.27
N ASP A 85 -20.17 9.79 9.18
CA ASP A 85 -20.18 9.96 10.62
C ASP A 85 -18.90 9.43 11.30
N ILE A 86 -17.94 8.89 10.55
CA ILE A 86 -16.73 8.28 11.10
C ILE A 86 -15.49 9.16 10.90
N THR A 87 -14.74 9.34 12.00
CA THR A 87 -13.43 9.99 12.01
C THR A 87 -12.31 8.97 11.94
N LEU A 88 -11.44 9.08 10.93
CA LEU A 88 -10.35 8.13 10.68
C LEU A 88 -9.02 8.49 11.37
N TRP A 89 -8.99 9.50 12.23
CA TRP A 89 -7.75 9.88 12.90
C TRP A 89 -7.33 8.81 13.92
N GLY A 90 -6.18 8.16 13.68
CA GLY A 90 -5.64 7.10 14.53
C GLY A 90 -6.28 5.72 14.34
N HIS A 91 -6.97 5.50 13.21
CA HIS A 91 -7.52 4.18 12.88
C HIS A 91 -6.45 3.22 12.35
N CYS A 92 -6.72 1.92 12.46
CA CYS A 92 -5.91 0.84 11.93
C CYS A 92 -6.76 -0.03 11.00
N VAL A 93 -6.14 -0.57 9.95
CA VAL A 93 -6.78 -1.54 9.05
C VAL A 93 -5.91 -2.78 8.98
N VAL A 94 -6.51 -3.95 9.22
CA VAL A 94 -5.82 -5.25 9.17
C VAL A 94 -6.56 -6.22 8.27
N LYS A 95 -5.80 -7.12 7.63
CA LYS A 95 -6.38 -8.27 6.91
C LYS A 95 -6.89 -9.29 7.92
N LEU A 96 -8.16 -9.67 7.79
CA LEU A 96 -8.73 -10.79 8.53
C LEU A 96 -8.50 -12.08 7.73
N ILE A 97 -7.80 -13.05 8.33
CA ILE A 97 -7.52 -14.35 7.72
C ILE A 97 -8.57 -15.34 8.23
N ASP A 98 -9.50 -15.74 7.37
CA ASP A 98 -10.45 -16.82 7.64
C ASP A 98 -9.98 -18.10 6.93
N LYS A 99 -9.72 -19.15 7.71
CA LYS A 99 -9.26 -20.46 7.20
C LYS A 99 -10.37 -21.22 6.46
N ASN A 100 -11.63 -20.86 6.70
CA ASN A 100 -12.77 -21.53 6.08
C ASN A 100 -13.21 -20.86 4.77
N ASN A 101 -12.67 -19.68 4.46
CA ASN A 101 -13.02 -18.99 3.23
C ASN A 101 -12.37 -19.72 2.04
N LYS A 102 -13.22 -20.36 1.22
CA LYS A 102 -12.79 -21.07 0.01
C LYS A 102 -12.60 -20.14 -1.19
N ASN A 103 -12.99 -18.86 -1.07
CA ASN A 103 -12.85 -17.91 -2.15
C ASN A 103 -11.51 -17.17 -2.06
N ASP A 104 -10.52 -17.66 -2.81
CA ASP A 104 -9.21 -17.02 -2.95
C ASP A 104 -9.25 -15.65 -3.66
N ASN A 105 -10.43 -15.24 -4.15
CA ASN A 105 -10.66 -13.96 -4.81
C ASN A 105 -11.24 -12.87 -3.92
N GLU A 106 -11.51 -13.15 -2.64
CA GLU A 106 -11.99 -12.16 -1.69
C GLU A 106 -11.00 -11.96 -0.53
N ILE A 107 -10.97 -10.74 -0.02
CA ILE A 107 -10.29 -10.39 1.22
C ILE A 107 -11.26 -9.65 2.14
N THR A 108 -11.21 -10.00 3.43
CA THR A 108 -11.91 -9.26 4.47
C THR A 108 -10.91 -8.37 5.19
N LEU A 109 -11.21 -7.08 5.27
CA LEU A 109 -10.46 -6.10 6.04
C LEU A 109 -11.26 -5.72 7.29
N LEU A 110 -10.59 -5.64 8.43
CA LEU A 110 -11.13 -5.10 9.67
C LEU A 110 -10.49 -3.73 9.90
N SER A 111 -11.34 -2.69 9.88
CA SER A 111 -10.96 -1.33 10.22
C SER A 111 -11.44 -1.02 11.63
N PHE A 112 -10.54 -0.60 12.51
CA PHE A 112 -10.91 -0.34 13.90
C PHE A 112 -10.02 0.71 14.57
N GLY A 113 -10.45 1.17 15.75
CA GLY A 113 -9.74 2.17 16.53
C GLY A 113 -10.17 3.57 16.12
N GLY A 114 -9.22 4.49 16.02
CA GLY A 114 -9.52 5.91 15.84
C GLY A 114 -9.89 6.62 17.14
N LYS A 115 -9.76 7.95 17.14
CA LYS A 115 -10.11 8.80 18.30
C LYS A 115 -11.56 8.59 18.74
N ASP A 116 -12.47 8.56 17.78
CA ASP A 116 -13.91 8.45 18.05
C ASP A 116 -14.40 7.00 18.09
N LYS A 117 -13.46 6.03 17.98
CA LYS A 117 -13.68 4.58 18.03
C LYS A 117 -14.70 4.08 17.01
N HIS A 118 -14.24 3.35 16.00
CA HIS A 118 -15.11 2.54 15.15
C HIS A 118 -14.60 1.10 15.06
N THR A 119 -15.47 0.21 14.59
CA THR A 119 -15.12 -1.14 14.14
C THR A 119 -15.98 -1.44 12.93
N LEU A 120 -15.35 -1.61 11.77
CA LEU A 120 -16.00 -1.82 10.48
C LEU A 120 -15.34 -3.00 9.76
N MET A 121 -16.14 -3.71 8.99
CA MET A 121 -15.67 -4.79 8.11
C MET A 121 -15.89 -4.38 6.66
N MET A 122 -14.87 -4.53 5.83
CA MET A 122 -14.93 -4.31 4.38
C MET A 122 -14.60 -5.62 3.68
N LYS A 123 -15.43 -6.01 2.71
CA LYS A 123 -15.13 -7.11 1.78
C LYS A 123 -14.68 -6.50 0.46
N TYR A 124 -13.60 -7.03 -0.09
CA TYR A 124 -13.05 -6.65 -1.39
C TYR A 124 -12.79 -7.90 -2.23
#